data_AF-A0A385TS34-F1
#
_entry.id   AF-A0A385TS34-F1
#
_cell.length_a   1.000
_cell.length_b   1.000
_cell.length_c   1.000
_cell.angle_alpha   90.00
_cell.angle_beta   90.00
_cell.angle_gamma   90.00
#
_symmetry.space_group_name_H-M   'P 1'
#
loop_
_entity.id
_entity.type
_entity.pdbx_description
1 polymer ?
#
loop_
_entity_poly.entity_id
_entity_poly.type
_entity_poly.pdbx_seq_one_letter_code
_entity_poly.pdbx_strand_id
1 'polypeptide(L)'
;MKVRVKYPLLPVLLCITLFFCFIGAPVAVYSQQDVSPVMPDSEEARKLLEDSLSIVEIDHEIERITKRMEELQTLQNELQTQIQDMGLRIEDRRDRAAAVLRSYYMGERDNLFFMLLSAKDLAGFFRIMDFYDIIIQNDRDTLAVYNNQYRSLASAQAEAARNAAQLAEVKDSLVKQRERVLALEQQVDGALTASGNPDAMKRLIEEFTLYWENVGLYEVKRHFQALANAMENLPSFVQGSKNMLKTNGKVYTIDIHEDDLNTFLRSEDEIFNSFAFHFDDGKVIASGESGNLSLLIEGKYTVINEPENAIMFEVDKLVFNRLELPDTTRKALQDEFDMNFYPKQLVSFLKATEVASDDQRLVVKMELDL
;
A
#
# COMPACT_ATOMS: atom_id res chain seq x y z
N MET A 1 5.37 49.38 -75.03
CA MET A 1 6.66 49.34 -74.31
C MET A 1 6.57 50.19 -73.04
N LYS A 2 6.43 49.57 -71.87
CA LYS A 2 6.88 50.02 -70.53
C LYS A 2 6.21 49.15 -69.46
N VAL A 3 6.98 48.20 -68.96
CA VAL A 3 6.68 47.38 -67.78
C VAL A 3 6.71 48.28 -66.55
N ARG A 4 5.64 48.27 -65.74
CA ARG A 4 5.68 48.79 -64.36
C ARG A 4 5.55 47.61 -63.40
N VAL A 5 6.69 47.22 -62.85
CA VAL A 5 6.82 46.31 -61.71
C VAL A 5 6.15 46.97 -60.50
N LYS A 6 5.10 46.37 -59.96
CA LYS A 6 4.55 46.73 -58.65
C LYS A 6 5.25 45.84 -57.61
N TYR A 7 6.19 46.41 -56.87
CA TYR A 7 6.72 45.79 -55.65
C TYR A 7 5.67 45.86 -54.54
N PRO A 8 5.26 44.73 -53.91
CA PRO A 8 4.44 44.77 -52.71
C PRO A 8 5.37 44.98 -51.50
N LEU A 9 5.87 46.20 -51.31
CA LEU A 9 6.71 46.54 -50.15
C LEU A 9 5.90 46.79 -48.87
N LEU A 10 4.58 46.83 -48.96
CA LEU A 10 3.69 47.16 -47.85
C LEU A 10 3.27 45.95 -46.97
N PRO A 11 2.98 44.74 -47.50
CA PRO A 11 2.66 43.59 -46.64
C PRO A 11 3.90 42.99 -45.94
N VAL A 12 5.10 43.14 -46.53
CA VAL A 12 6.34 42.60 -45.94
C VAL A 12 6.79 43.44 -44.74
N LEU A 13 6.62 44.77 -44.80
CA LEU A 13 6.97 45.65 -43.69
C LEU A 13 6.06 45.42 -42.46
N LEU A 14 4.78 45.10 -42.71
CA LEU A 14 3.78 44.87 -41.66
C LEU A 14 3.97 43.52 -40.93
N CYS A 15 4.45 42.50 -41.64
CA CYS A 15 4.85 41.22 -41.02
C CYS A 15 6.13 41.34 -40.18
N ILE A 16 7.10 42.17 -40.58
CA ILE A 16 8.33 42.38 -39.81
C ILE A 16 8.07 43.17 -38.52
N THR A 17 7.14 44.14 -38.54
CA THR A 17 6.73 44.87 -37.33
C THR A 17 5.94 44.00 -36.34
N LEU A 18 5.14 43.03 -36.82
CA LEU A 18 4.46 42.07 -35.94
C LEU A 18 5.40 41.04 -35.34
N PHE A 19 6.46 40.65 -36.05
CA PHE A 19 7.47 39.73 -35.53
C PHE A 19 8.37 40.37 -34.46
N PHE A 20 8.67 41.67 -34.57
CA PHE A 20 9.46 42.39 -33.56
C PHE A 20 8.68 42.75 -32.28
N CYS A 21 7.34 42.84 -32.32
CA CYS A 21 6.53 43.02 -31.11
C CYS A 21 6.43 41.75 -30.25
N PHE A 22 6.79 40.58 -30.76
CA PHE A 22 6.80 39.32 -29.97
C PHE A 22 8.14 39.02 -29.29
N ILE A 23 9.20 39.76 -29.59
CA ILE A 23 10.55 39.53 -29.02
C ILE A 23 10.85 40.49 -27.85
N GLY A 24 9.98 41.48 -27.61
CA GLY A 24 10.16 42.51 -26.58
C GLY A 24 9.15 42.48 -25.43
N ALA A 25 8.32 41.44 -25.30
CA ALA A 25 7.53 41.27 -24.10
C ALA A 25 8.47 40.84 -22.97
N PRO A 26 8.64 41.61 -21.88
CA PRO A 26 9.33 41.09 -20.72
C PRO A 26 8.57 39.83 -20.32
N VAL A 27 9.28 38.70 -20.29
CA VAL A 27 8.78 37.51 -19.61
C VAL A 27 8.36 38.01 -18.24
N ALA A 28 7.04 38.02 -18.00
CA ALA A 28 6.53 38.22 -16.67
C ALA A 28 7.11 37.05 -15.87
N VAL A 29 8.24 37.32 -15.22
CA VAL A 29 8.73 36.53 -14.11
C VAL A 29 7.59 36.63 -13.11
N TYR A 30 6.69 35.65 -13.14
CA TYR A 30 5.88 35.36 -11.97
C TYR A 30 6.90 35.08 -10.89
N SER A 31 7.15 36.09 -10.04
CA SER A 31 7.75 35.84 -8.76
C SER A 31 6.83 34.83 -8.09
N GLN A 32 7.28 33.58 -7.94
CA GLN A 32 6.73 32.70 -6.93
C GLN A 32 6.87 33.50 -5.63
N GLN A 33 5.77 34.09 -5.17
CA GLN A 33 5.70 34.51 -3.78
C GLN A 33 5.95 33.23 -2.98
N ASP A 34 7.04 33.22 -2.22
CA ASP A 34 7.26 32.22 -1.18
C ASP A 34 6.07 32.26 -0.23
N VAL A 35 5.14 31.32 -0.42
CA VAL A 35 3.92 31.16 0.40
C VAL A 35 4.19 30.33 1.65
N SER A 36 5.46 29.97 1.91
CA SER A 36 5.82 29.18 3.07
C SER A 36 5.75 30.05 4.33
N PRO A 37 4.99 29.63 5.36
CA PRO A 37 4.90 30.36 6.62
C PRO A 37 6.28 30.47 7.27
N VAL A 38 6.56 31.61 7.89
CA VAL A 38 7.82 31.83 8.62
C VAL A 38 7.83 30.91 9.83
N MET A 39 8.71 29.93 9.80
CA MET A 39 8.86 28.95 10.87
C MET A 39 9.38 29.63 12.15
N PRO A 40 8.77 29.38 13.31
CA PRO A 40 9.20 29.99 14.56
C PRO A 40 10.55 29.43 15.00
N ASP A 41 11.39 30.28 15.61
CA ASP A 41 12.72 29.89 16.08
C ASP A 41 12.71 29.31 17.51
N SER A 42 11.59 29.38 18.24
CA SER A 42 11.50 28.85 19.60
C SER A 42 11.01 27.40 19.61
N GLU A 43 11.64 26.58 20.44
CA GLU A 43 11.33 25.16 20.62
C GLU A 43 9.87 24.96 21.06
N GLU A 44 9.35 25.83 21.92
CA GLU A 44 7.97 25.75 22.42
C GLU A 44 6.95 26.02 21.32
N ALA A 45 7.25 26.93 20.39
CA ALA A 45 6.37 27.23 19.28
C ALA A 45 6.41 26.12 18.23
N ARG A 46 7.59 25.53 18.00
CA ARG A 46 7.76 24.38 17.12
C ARG A 46 6.96 23.19 17.60
N LYS A 47 7.13 22.82 18.88
CA LYS A 47 6.39 21.71 19.48
C LYS A 47 4.87 21.92 19.42
N LEU A 48 4.42 23.16 19.61
CA LEU A 48 3.01 23.49 19.50
C LEU A 48 2.46 23.31 18.07
N LEU A 49 3.26 23.64 17.05
CA LEU A 49 2.91 23.37 15.66
C LEU A 49 2.89 21.86 15.36
N GLU A 50 3.87 21.11 15.86
CA GLU A 50 3.93 19.64 15.73
C GLU A 50 2.72 18.96 16.38
N ASP A 51 2.36 19.37 17.61
CA ASP A 51 1.19 18.87 18.33
C ASP A 51 -0.12 19.22 17.58
N SER A 52 -0.21 20.44 17.05
CA SER A 52 -1.39 20.89 16.29
C SER A 52 -1.54 20.15 14.96
N LEU A 53 -0.42 19.91 14.26
CA LEU A 53 -0.39 19.10 13.05
C LEU A 53 -0.76 17.64 13.36
N SER A 54 -0.29 17.12 14.49
CA SER A 54 -0.63 15.77 14.95
C SER A 54 -2.14 15.60 15.11
N ILE A 55 -2.86 16.60 15.63
CA ILE A 55 -4.32 16.57 15.76
C ILE A 55 -4.97 16.39 14.38
N VAL A 56 -4.63 17.26 13.42
CA VAL A 56 -5.20 17.23 12.07
C VAL A 56 -4.94 15.90 11.36
N GLU A 57 -3.72 15.37 11.47
CA GLU A 57 -3.35 14.10 10.86
C GLU A 57 -4.02 12.89 11.54
N ILE A 58 -4.25 12.94 12.85
CA ILE A 58 -5.02 11.91 13.54
C ILE A 58 -6.50 11.99 13.14
N ASP A 59 -7.05 13.18 12.92
CA ASP A 59 -8.43 13.34 12.44
C ASP A 59 -8.63 12.74 11.04
N HIS A 60 -7.67 12.96 10.12
CA HIS A 60 -7.65 12.27 8.83
C HIS A 60 -7.60 10.74 8.99
N GLU A 61 -6.80 10.25 9.95
CA GLU A 61 -6.74 8.82 10.23
C GLU A 61 -8.02 8.27 10.85
N ILE A 62 -8.68 9.03 11.73
CA ILE A 62 -10.01 8.71 12.26
C ILE A 62 -11.04 8.58 11.12
N GLU A 63 -11.00 9.48 10.13
CA GLU A 63 -11.88 9.39 8.97
C GLU A 63 -11.61 8.12 8.15
N ARG A 64 -10.33 7.81 7.89
CA ARG A 64 -9.90 6.59 7.19
C ARG A 64 -10.35 5.32 7.91
N ILE A 65 -10.10 5.24 9.22
CA ILE A 65 -10.50 4.13 10.10
C ILE A 65 -12.03 3.99 10.10
N THR A 66 -12.76 5.11 10.13
CA THR A 66 -14.23 5.10 10.11
C THR A 66 -14.76 4.53 8.79
N LYS A 67 -14.22 4.96 7.64
CA LYS A 67 -14.57 4.37 6.33
C LYS A 67 -14.27 2.88 6.29
N ARG A 68 -13.09 2.46 6.77
CA ARG A 68 -12.72 1.04 6.85
C ARG A 68 -13.66 0.24 7.73
N MET A 69 -14.10 0.80 8.85
CA MET A 69 -15.08 0.18 9.74
C MET A 69 -16.43 -0.02 9.03
N GLU A 70 -16.89 0.98 8.25
CA GLU A 70 -18.13 0.89 7.47
C GLU A 70 -18.06 -0.19 6.38
N GLU A 71 -16.93 -0.31 5.68
CA GLU A 71 -16.68 -1.38 4.71
C GLU A 71 -16.76 -2.77 5.37
N LEU A 72 -16.03 -2.97 6.47
CA LEU A 72 -16.02 -4.24 7.21
C LEU A 72 -17.41 -4.58 7.77
N GLN A 73 -18.17 -3.57 8.22
CA GLN A 73 -19.53 -3.76 8.70
C GLN A 73 -20.49 -4.16 7.58
N THR A 74 -20.32 -3.58 6.39
CA THR A 74 -21.10 -3.95 5.19
C THR A 74 -20.79 -5.39 4.79
N LEU A 75 -19.50 -5.74 4.69
CA LEU A 75 -19.06 -7.10 4.39
C LEU A 75 -19.58 -8.11 5.43
N GLN A 76 -19.59 -7.75 6.71
CA GLN A 76 -20.15 -8.60 7.77
C GLN A 76 -21.63 -8.91 7.53
N ASN A 77 -22.41 -7.90 7.13
CA ASN A 77 -23.84 -8.06 6.90
C ASN A 77 -24.12 -8.92 5.65
N GLU A 78 -23.31 -8.75 4.61
CA GLU A 78 -23.37 -9.57 3.40
C GLU A 78 -23.03 -11.04 3.71
N LEU A 79 -21.91 -11.30 4.40
CA LEU A 79 -21.51 -12.64 4.82
C LEU A 79 -22.58 -13.29 5.69
N GLN A 80 -23.17 -12.57 6.63
CA GLN A 80 -24.23 -13.09 7.48
C GLN A 80 -25.46 -13.52 6.66
N THR A 81 -25.84 -12.71 5.67
CA THR A 81 -26.96 -13.02 4.77
C THR A 81 -26.65 -14.25 3.91
N GLN A 82 -25.43 -14.34 3.36
CA GLN A 82 -24.98 -15.49 2.59
C GLN A 82 -24.95 -16.78 3.41
N ILE A 83 -24.43 -16.71 4.65
CA ILE A 83 -24.37 -17.84 5.59
C ILE A 83 -25.79 -18.33 5.91
N GLN A 84 -26.74 -17.42 6.14
CA GLN A 84 -28.13 -17.78 6.41
C GLN A 84 -28.77 -18.50 5.21
N ASP A 85 -28.61 -17.95 4.01
CA ASP A 85 -29.14 -18.53 2.78
C ASP A 85 -28.50 -19.90 2.44
N MET A 86 -27.18 -20.03 2.61
CA MET A 86 -26.47 -21.32 2.52
C MET A 86 -26.97 -22.32 3.57
N GLY A 87 -27.22 -21.86 4.80
CA GLY A 87 -27.75 -22.66 5.90
C GLY A 87 -29.15 -23.22 5.61
N LEU A 88 -30.03 -22.44 4.99
CA LEU A 88 -31.35 -22.93 4.57
C LEU A 88 -31.25 -23.98 3.46
N ARG A 89 -30.35 -23.78 2.49
CA ARG A 89 -30.15 -24.74 1.39
C ARG A 89 -29.52 -26.05 1.83
N ILE A 90 -28.61 -26.01 2.81
CA ILE A 90 -27.86 -27.19 3.21
C ILE A 90 -28.73 -28.19 3.98
N GLU A 91 -29.81 -27.75 4.62
CA GLU A 91 -30.69 -28.62 5.41
C GLU A 91 -31.37 -29.69 4.54
N ASP A 92 -32.04 -29.30 3.45
CA ASP A 92 -32.65 -30.24 2.48
C ASP A 92 -31.59 -31.18 1.87
N ARG A 93 -30.39 -30.65 1.61
CA ARG A 93 -29.30 -31.42 1.00
C ARG A 93 -28.68 -32.41 1.98
N ARG A 94 -28.61 -32.07 3.26
CA ARG A 94 -28.20 -32.96 4.34
C ARG A 94 -29.13 -34.15 4.43
N ASP A 95 -30.44 -33.93 4.37
CA ASP A 95 -31.42 -35.01 4.51
C ASP A 95 -31.37 -35.98 3.32
N ARG A 96 -31.18 -35.47 2.09
CA ARG A 96 -30.95 -36.29 0.90
C ARG A 96 -29.65 -37.09 0.99
N ALA A 97 -28.55 -36.43 1.36
CA ALA A 97 -27.26 -37.11 1.56
C ALA A 97 -27.35 -38.19 2.65
N ALA A 98 -28.06 -37.92 3.74
CA ALA A 98 -28.29 -38.88 4.82
C ALA A 98 -29.18 -40.06 4.38
N ALA A 99 -30.15 -39.85 3.50
CA ALA A 99 -30.93 -40.93 2.89
C ALA A 99 -30.05 -41.83 2.01
N VAL A 100 -29.20 -41.24 1.17
CA VAL A 100 -28.22 -41.97 0.36
C VAL A 100 -27.32 -42.81 1.28
N LEU A 101 -26.67 -42.21 2.27
CA LEU A 101 -25.78 -42.93 3.20
C LEU A 101 -26.50 -44.06 3.95
N ARG A 102 -27.74 -43.84 4.41
CA ARG A 102 -28.55 -44.88 5.05
C ARG A 102 -28.86 -46.04 4.10
N SER A 103 -29.15 -45.77 2.83
CA SER A 103 -29.43 -46.83 1.85
C SER A 103 -28.24 -47.75 1.61
N TYR A 104 -27.00 -47.22 1.66
CA TYR A 104 -25.79 -48.03 1.63
C TYR A 104 -25.58 -48.77 2.96
N TYR A 105 -25.74 -48.08 4.09
CA TYR A 105 -25.52 -48.67 5.42
C TYR A 105 -26.50 -49.81 5.74
N MET A 106 -27.78 -49.65 5.38
CA MET A 106 -28.82 -50.66 5.62
C MET A 106 -28.83 -51.78 4.57
N GLY A 107 -27.92 -51.73 3.57
CA GLY A 107 -27.83 -52.74 2.51
C GLY A 107 -28.96 -52.67 1.47
N GLU A 108 -29.75 -51.59 1.41
CA GLU A 108 -30.80 -51.42 0.39
C GLU A 108 -30.19 -51.37 -1.02
N ARG A 109 -28.98 -50.82 -1.13
CA ARG A 109 -28.20 -50.79 -2.39
C ARG A 109 -27.64 -52.15 -2.79
N ASP A 110 -27.54 -53.10 -1.86
CA ASP A 110 -27.07 -54.47 -2.17
C ASP A 110 -28.09 -55.26 -3.01
N ASN A 111 -29.37 -54.92 -2.90
CA ASN A 111 -30.44 -55.48 -3.75
C ASN A 111 -30.24 -55.21 -5.25
N LEU A 112 -29.47 -54.19 -5.62
CA LEU A 112 -29.15 -53.90 -7.02
C LEU A 112 -28.24 -54.98 -7.63
N PHE A 113 -27.31 -55.54 -6.83
CA PHE A 113 -26.49 -56.66 -7.27
C PHE A 113 -27.32 -57.93 -7.48
N PHE A 114 -28.30 -58.18 -6.62
CA PHE A 114 -29.24 -59.29 -6.81
C PHE A 114 -30.10 -59.11 -8.08
N MET A 115 -30.48 -57.87 -8.42
CA MET A 115 -31.17 -57.57 -9.67
C MET A 115 -30.32 -57.90 -10.91
N LEU A 116 -29.01 -57.58 -10.89
CA LEU A 116 -28.09 -57.92 -11.98
C LEU A 116 -27.98 -59.43 -12.20
N LEU A 117 -27.91 -60.21 -11.12
CA LEU A 117 -27.87 -61.68 -11.17
C LEU A 117 -29.20 -62.32 -11.59
N SER A 118 -30.30 -61.56 -11.57
CA SER A 118 -31.64 -62.03 -11.93
C SER A 118 -32.00 -61.80 -13.41
N ALA A 119 -31.07 -61.28 -14.22
CA ALA A 119 -31.29 -61.03 -15.64
C ALA A 119 -31.52 -62.34 -16.43
N LYS A 120 -32.58 -62.38 -17.24
CA LYS A 120 -32.95 -63.57 -18.04
C LYS A 120 -32.22 -63.67 -19.38
N ASP A 121 -31.66 -62.57 -19.87
CA ASP A 121 -30.92 -62.49 -21.12
C ASP A 121 -29.88 -61.34 -21.08
N LEU A 122 -29.00 -61.32 -22.07
CA LEU A 122 -27.89 -60.36 -22.17
C LEU A 122 -28.39 -58.91 -22.34
N ALA A 123 -29.51 -58.69 -23.03
CA ALA A 123 -30.07 -57.36 -23.22
C ALA A 123 -30.68 -56.79 -21.92
N GLY A 124 -31.32 -57.65 -21.12
CA GLY A 124 -31.82 -57.35 -19.79
C GLY A 124 -30.70 -57.04 -18.81
N PHE A 125 -29.57 -57.76 -18.89
CA PHE A 125 -28.38 -57.46 -18.08
C PHE A 125 -27.86 -56.05 -18.33
N PHE A 126 -27.61 -55.67 -19.60
CA PHE A 126 -27.12 -54.33 -19.93
C PHE A 126 -28.11 -53.23 -19.52
N ARG A 127 -29.42 -53.45 -19.66
CA ARG A 127 -30.43 -52.50 -19.19
C ARG A 127 -30.36 -52.27 -17.66
N ILE A 128 -30.15 -53.33 -16.87
CA ILE A 128 -30.02 -53.21 -15.41
C ILE A 128 -28.70 -52.50 -15.05
N MET A 129 -27.61 -52.77 -15.78
CA MET A 129 -26.35 -52.04 -15.63
C MET A 129 -26.51 -50.53 -15.90
N ASP A 130 -27.22 -50.14 -16.96
CA ASP A 130 -27.48 -48.72 -17.25
C ASP A 130 -28.24 -48.04 -16.10
N PHE A 131 -29.24 -48.71 -15.51
CA PHE A 131 -29.96 -48.18 -14.35
C PHE A 131 -29.08 -48.11 -13.10
N TYR A 132 -28.20 -49.09 -12.89
CA TYR A 132 -27.25 -49.09 -11.79
C TYR A 132 -26.32 -47.87 -11.88
N ASP A 133 -25.75 -47.62 -13.06
CA ASP A 133 -24.86 -46.49 -13.27
C ASP A 133 -25.56 -45.15 -13.01
N ILE A 134 -26.81 -44.99 -13.46
CA ILE A 134 -27.63 -43.80 -13.18
C ILE A 134 -27.83 -43.60 -11.67
N ILE A 135 -28.14 -44.67 -10.92
CA ILE A 135 -28.36 -44.60 -9.47
C ILE A 135 -27.08 -44.22 -8.74
N ILE A 136 -25.97 -44.89 -9.04
CA ILE A 136 -24.67 -44.62 -8.42
C ILE A 136 -24.19 -43.21 -8.75
N GLN A 137 -24.39 -42.75 -10.00
CA GLN A 137 -24.04 -41.39 -10.39
C GLN A 137 -24.86 -40.37 -9.59
N ASN A 138 -26.18 -40.53 -9.52
CA ASN A 138 -27.04 -39.64 -8.73
C ASN A 138 -26.68 -39.63 -7.24
N ASP A 139 -26.34 -40.79 -6.66
CA ASP A 139 -25.90 -40.88 -5.26
C ASP A 139 -24.58 -40.13 -5.05
N ARG A 140 -23.59 -40.32 -5.94
CA ARG A 140 -22.32 -39.59 -5.92
C ARG A 140 -22.54 -38.09 -6.05
N ASP A 141 -23.36 -37.67 -7.01
CA ASP A 141 -23.68 -36.26 -7.23
C ASP A 141 -24.37 -35.64 -6.01
N THR A 142 -25.30 -36.36 -5.38
CA THR A 142 -25.98 -35.90 -4.16
C THR A 142 -24.98 -35.67 -3.03
N LEU A 143 -24.07 -36.61 -2.79
CA LEU A 143 -23.05 -36.49 -1.75
C LEU A 143 -22.02 -35.40 -2.07
N ALA A 144 -21.59 -35.30 -3.32
CA ALA A 144 -20.64 -34.28 -3.77
C ALA A 144 -21.21 -32.87 -3.62
N VAL A 145 -22.47 -32.66 -4.04
CA VAL A 145 -23.15 -31.36 -3.88
C VAL A 145 -23.25 -30.98 -2.40
N TYR A 146 -23.67 -31.91 -1.53
CA TYR A 146 -23.75 -31.65 -0.10
C TYR A 146 -22.38 -31.27 0.50
N ASN A 147 -21.34 -32.06 0.20
CA ASN A 147 -19.99 -31.83 0.71
C ASN A 147 -19.41 -30.48 0.24
N ASN A 148 -19.63 -30.13 -1.02
CA ASN A 148 -19.19 -28.84 -1.57
C ASN A 148 -19.89 -27.67 -0.87
N GLN A 149 -21.21 -27.75 -0.70
CA GLN A 149 -21.97 -26.71 0.02
C GLN A 149 -21.57 -26.59 1.49
N TYR A 150 -21.29 -27.72 2.16
CA TYR A 150 -20.79 -27.73 3.53
C TYR A 150 -19.45 -27.02 3.65
N ARG A 151 -18.51 -27.31 2.74
CA ARG A 151 -17.20 -26.63 2.70
C ARG A 151 -17.33 -25.14 2.44
N SER A 152 -18.20 -24.74 1.50
CA SER A 152 -18.48 -23.33 1.23
C SER A 152 -19.05 -22.60 2.45
N LEU A 153 -20.02 -23.22 3.14
CA LEU A 153 -20.59 -22.67 4.38
C LEU A 153 -19.52 -22.50 5.47
N ALA A 154 -18.69 -23.53 5.69
CA ALA A 154 -17.61 -23.46 6.67
C ALA A 154 -16.58 -22.37 6.33
N SER A 155 -16.23 -22.22 5.05
CA SER A 155 -15.34 -21.14 4.58
C SER A 155 -15.94 -19.76 4.83
N ALA A 156 -17.21 -19.55 4.48
CA ALA A 156 -17.92 -18.29 4.71
C ALA A 156 -18.01 -17.94 6.20
N GLN A 157 -18.27 -18.94 7.07
CA GLN A 157 -18.26 -18.75 8.52
C GLN A 157 -16.87 -18.35 9.05
N ALA A 158 -15.80 -18.98 8.55
CA ALA A 158 -14.44 -18.63 8.94
C ALA A 158 -14.07 -17.21 8.48
N GLU A 159 -14.50 -16.81 7.29
CA GLU A 159 -14.33 -15.45 6.78
C GLU A 159 -15.09 -14.42 7.60
N ALA A 160 -16.36 -14.69 7.94
CA ALA A 160 -17.15 -13.84 8.83
C ALA A 160 -16.52 -13.70 10.22
N ALA A 161 -15.93 -14.76 10.76
CA ALA A 161 -15.23 -14.70 12.04
C ALA A 161 -13.96 -13.82 11.96
N ARG A 162 -13.18 -13.93 10.87
CA ARG A 162 -12.02 -13.06 10.63
C ARG A 162 -12.43 -11.60 10.48
N ASN A 163 -13.46 -11.33 9.67
CA ASN A 163 -13.99 -9.98 9.47
C ASN A 163 -14.52 -9.37 10.77
N ALA A 164 -15.20 -10.15 11.61
CA ALA A 164 -15.67 -9.70 12.93
C ALA A 164 -14.50 -9.36 13.88
N ALA A 165 -13.42 -10.14 13.86
CA ALA A 165 -12.22 -9.86 14.64
C ALA A 165 -11.53 -8.56 14.18
N GLN A 166 -11.37 -8.39 12.86
CA GLN A 166 -10.82 -7.15 12.27
C GLN A 166 -11.69 -5.95 12.62
N LEU A 167 -13.02 -6.08 12.55
CA LEU A 167 -13.94 -5.00 12.91
C LEU A 167 -13.81 -4.60 14.39
N ALA A 168 -13.57 -5.56 15.29
CA ALA A 168 -13.34 -5.26 16.71
C ALA A 168 -12.01 -4.51 16.93
N GLU A 169 -10.95 -4.92 16.23
CA GLU A 169 -9.64 -4.25 16.27
C GLU A 169 -9.72 -2.82 15.74
N VAL A 170 -10.38 -2.61 14.60
CA VAL A 170 -10.58 -1.27 14.01
C VAL A 170 -11.39 -0.38 14.95
N LYS A 171 -12.39 -0.91 15.65
CA LYS A 171 -13.16 -0.17 16.67
C LYS A 171 -12.30 0.24 17.87
N ASP A 172 -11.47 -0.65 18.37
CA ASP A 172 -10.54 -0.34 19.47
C ASP A 172 -9.53 0.74 19.06
N SER A 173 -8.96 0.62 17.86
CA SER A 173 -8.07 1.64 17.29
C SER A 173 -8.75 3.01 17.20
N LEU A 174 -9.99 3.06 16.71
CA LEU A 174 -10.77 4.29 16.60
C LEU A 174 -10.95 5.00 17.95
N VAL A 175 -11.25 4.25 19.01
CA VAL A 175 -11.40 4.80 20.37
C VAL A 175 -10.08 5.40 20.85
N LYS A 176 -8.98 4.67 20.69
CA LYS A 176 -7.63 5.14 21.08
C LYS A 176 -7.22 6.41 20.36
N GLN A 177 -7.49 6.51 19.05
CA GLN A 177 -7.17 7.73 18.29
C GLN A 177 -7.99 8.92 18.78
N ARG A 178 -9.28 8.74 19.08
CA ARG A 178 -10.12 9.81 19.65
C ARG A 178 -9.65 10.27 21.03
N GLU A 179 -9.26 9.35 21.90
CA GLU A 179 -8.68 9.68 23.20
C GLU A 179 -7.38 10.48 23.06
N ARG A 180 -6.56 10.11 22.06
CA ARG A 180 -5.31 10.83 21.75
C ARG A 180 -5.57 12.25 21.24
N VAL A 181 -6.55 12.46 20.36
CA VAL A 181 -6.94 13.80 19.90
C VAL A 181 -7.34 14.68 21.07
N LEU A 182 -8.23 14.20 21.94
CA LEU A 182 -8.68 14.96 23.12
C LEU A 182 -7.51 15.36 24.05
N ALA A 183 -6.56 14.45 24.24
CA ALA A 183 -5.37 14.74 25.05
C ALA A 183 -4.46 15.79 24.40
N LEU A 184 -4.26 15.72 23.08
CA LEU A 184 -3.47 16.70 22.34
C LEU A 184 -4.15 18.06 22.30
N GLU A 185 -5.46 18.13 22.07
CA GLU A 185 -6.24 19.37 22.13
C GLU A 185 -6.06 20.06 23.49
N GLN A 186 -6.17 19.31 24.59
CA GLN A 186 -5.95 19.84 25.93
C GLN A 186 -4.51 20.37 26.13
N GLN A 187 -3.51 19.69 25.57
CA GLN A 187 -2.11 20.12 25.62
C GLN A 187 -1.89 21.40 24.81
N VAL A 188 -2.43 21.47 23.59
CA VAL A 188 -2.34 22.63 22.70
C VAL A 188 -3.05 23.83 23.32
N ASP A 189 -4.25 23.68 23.85
CA ASP A 189 -4.99 24.76 24.52
C ASP A 189 -4.26 25.29 25.76
N GLY A 190 -3.67 24.39 26.55
CA GLY A 190 -2.84 24.74 27.70
C GLY A 190 -1.60 25.54 27.29
N ALA A 191 -0.89 25.08 26.26
CA ALA A 191 0.31 25.74 25.74
C ALA A 191 -0.01 27.09 25.08
N LEU A 192 -1.12 27.19 24.34
CA LEU A 192 -1.61 28.44 23.76
C LEU A 192 -1.90 29.48 24.84
N THR A 193 -2.59 29.08 25.91
CA THR A 193 -2.92 29.99 27.03
C THR A 193 -1.68 30.43 27.79
N ALA A 194 -0.67 29.57 27.89
CA ALA A 194 0.61 29.89 28.51
C ALA A 194 1.55 30.71 27.61
N SER A 195 1.25 30.81 26.30
CA SER A 195 2.09 31.53 25.35
C SER A 195 2.03 33.05 25.57
N GLY A 196 3.14 33.73 25.31
CA GLY A 196 3.23 35.19 25.46
C GLY A 196 2.35 35.98 24.48
N ASN A 197 1.87 35.34 23.41
CA ASN A 197 0.93 35.93 22.45
C ASN A 197 0.02 34.84 21.83
N PRO A 198 -1.07 34.47 22.52
CA PRO A 198 -1.95 33.38 22.10
C PRO A 198 -2.61 33.61 20.72
N ASP A 199 -3.02 34.84 20.41
CA ASP A 199 -3.71 35.16 19.17
C ASP A 199 -2.78 35.05 17.95
N ALA A 200 -1.53 35.49 18.09
CA ALA A 200 -0.54 35.33 17.02
C ALA A 200 -0.20 33.85 16.79
N MET A 201 -0.10 33.07 17.87
CA MET A 201 0.19 31.63 17.79
C MET A 201 -0.95 30.85 17.13
N LYS A 202 -2.21 31.16 17.45
CA LYS A 202 -3.37 30.55 16.78
C LYS A 202 -3.36 30.78 15.28
N ARG A 203 -3.09 32.02 14.83
CA ARG A 203 -2.99 32.33 13.39
C ARG A 203 -1.85 31.57 12.72
N LEU A 204 -0.71 31.44 13.38
CA LEU A 204 0.43 30.68 12.86
C LEU A 204 0.08 29.19 12.69
N ILE A 205 -0.62 28.60 13.67
CA ILE A 205 -1.12 27.22 13.57
C ILE A 205 -2.07 27.09 12.37
N GLU A 206 -3.06 27.98 12.24
CA GLU A 206 -4.02 27.96 11.13
C GLU A 206 -3.33 28.08 9.76
N GLU A 207 -2.44 29.05 9.59
CA GLU A 207 -1.68 29.26 8.36
C GLU A 207 -0.79 28.06 8.02
N PHE A 208 -0.12 27.48 9.03
CA PHE A 208 0.73 26.32 8.84
C PHE A 208 -0.05 25.06 8.49
N THR A 209 -1.17 24.79 9.17
CA THR A 209 -2.06 23.67 8.85
C THR A 209 -2.54 23.77 7.40
N LEU A 210 -2.99 24.93 6.97
CA LEU A 210 -3.41 25.15 5.58
C LEU A 210 -2.26 24.94 4.59
N TYR A 211 -1.06 25.42 4.91
CA TYR A 211 0.11 25.20 4.07
C TYR A 211 0.46 23.71 3.97
N TRP A 212 0.42 22.99 5.10
CA TRP A 212 0.69 21.56 5.15
C TRP A 212 -0.31 20.77 4.30
N GLU A 213 -1.61 20.99 4.48
CA GLU A 213 -2.67 20.26 3.76
C GLU A 213 -2.62 20.49 2.25
N ASN A 214 -2.33 21.72 1.82
CA ASN A 214 -2.41 22.10 0.42
C ASN A 214 -1.08 21.95 -0.34
N VAL A 215 0.06 22.03 0.34
CA VAL A 215 1.39 22.05 -0.28
C VAL A 215 2.32 21.04 0.37
N GLY A 216 2.48 21.07 1.69
CA GLY A 216 3.45 20.24 2.40
C GLY A 216 3.27 18.75 2.15
N LEU A 217 2.06 18.23 2.40
CA LEU A 217 1.73 16.81 2.22
C LEU A 217 1.89 16.38 0.76
N TYR A 218 1.47 17.22 -0.19
CA TYR A 218 1.62 16.93 -1.62
C TYR A 218 3.10 16.77 -2.00
N GLU A 219 3.95 17.69 -1.56
CA GLU A 219 5.38 17.63 -1.84
C GLU A 219 6.02 16.40 -1.17
N VAL A 220 5.70 16.11 0.09
CA VAL A 220 6.21 14.89 0.76
C VAL A 220 5.80 13.64 0.00
N LYS A 221 4.52 13.51 -0.39
CA LYS A 221 4.03 12.40 -1.20
C LYS A 221 4.76 12.27 -2.54
N ARG A 222 5.08 13.39 -3.20
CA ARG A 222 5.85 13.37 -4.46
C ARG A 222 7.23 12.74 -4.26
N HIS A 223 7.93 13.05 -3.17
CA HIS A 223 9.24 12.47 -2.88
C HIS A 223 9.15 10.97 -2.55
N PHE A 224 8.16 10.57 -1.74
CA PHE A 224 7.92 9.15 -1.45
C PHE A 224 7.54 8.36 -2.70
N GLN A 225 6.73 8.94 -3.59
CA GLN A 225 6.37 8.33 -4.86
C GLN A 225 7.58 8.14 -5.77
N ALA A 226 8.42 9.17 -5.91
CA ALA A 226 9.66 9.06 -6.69
C ALA A 226 10.58 7.97 -6.12
N LEU A 227 10.64 7.85 -4.79
CA LEU A 227 11.43 6.81 -4.13
C LEU A 227 10.86 5.41 -4.39
N ALA A 228 9.55 5.21 -4.23
CA ALA A 228 8.91 3.93 -4.53
C ALA A 228 9.12 3.52 -5.99
N ASN A 229 8.96 4.45 -6.95
CA ASN A 229 9.22 4.19 -8.36
C ASN A 229 10.69 3.78 -8.61
N ALA A 230 11.65 4.45 -7.97
CA ALA A 230 13.05 4.06 -8.08
C ALA A 230 13.30 2.67 -7.45
N MET A 231 12.64 2.33 -6.35
CA MET A 231 12.77 1.02 -5.72
C MET A 231 12.27 -0.13 -6.60
N GLU A 232 11.26 0.08 -7.46
CA GLU A 232 10.84 -0.91 -8.45
C GLU A 232 11.97 -1.29 -9.42
N ASN A 233 12.87 -0.36 -9.74
CA ASN A 233 14.00 -0.56 -10.64
C ASN A 233 15.28 -1.03 -9.93
N LEU A 234 15.30 -1.02 -8.59
CA LEU A 234 16.45 -1.42 -7.78
C LEU A 234 16.94 -2.85 -8.08
N PRO A 235 16.08 -3.87 -8.28
CA PRO A 235 16.54 -5.22 -8.62
C PRO A 235 17.39 -5.25 -9.91
N SER A 236 16.98 -4.49 -10.93
CA SER A 236 17.70 -4.40 -12.20
C SER A 236 19.06 -3.71 -12.03
N PHE A 237 19.12 -2.66 -11.21
CA PHE A 237 20.37 -1.98 -10.87
C PHE A 237 21.37 -2.92 -10.18
N VAL A 238 20.91 -3.68 -9.18
CA VAL A 238 21.75 -4.65 -8.46
C VAL A 238 22.26 -5.76 -9.38
N GLN A 239 21.43 -6.25 -10.32
CA GLN A 239 21.83 -7.26 -11.30
C GLN A 239 22.83 -6.75 -12.35
N GLY A 240 22.69 -5.49 -12.78
CA GLY A 240 23.56 -4.88 -13.79
C GLY A 240 25.00 -4.65 -13.28
N SER A 241 25.16 -4.51 -11.98
CA SER A 241 26.44 -4.19 -11.33
C SER A 241 27.20 -5.45 -10.89
N LYS A 242 28.21 -5.85 -11.67
CA LYS A 242 29.02 -7.07 -11.42
C LYS A 242 29.66 -7.17 -10.03
N ASN A 243 29.80 -6.06 -9.30
CA ASN A 243 30.46 -6.02 -8.00
C ASN A 243 29.49 -5.94 -6.80
N MET A 244 28.19 -5.70 -7.04
CA MET A 244 27.19 -5.53 -5.98
C MET A 244 26.60 -6.85 -5.52
N LEU A 245 26.39 -7.81 -6.44
CA LEU A 245 25.90 -9.15 -6.12
C LEU A 245 27.05 -10.16 -6.08
N LYS A 246 27.36 -10.66 -4.89
CA LYS A 246 28.37 -11.69 -4.64
C LYS A 246 27.69 -13.01 -4.30
N THR A 247 28.26 -14.12 -4.78
CA THR A 247 27.78 -15.47 -4.45
C THR A 247 28.90 -16.30 -3.85
N ASN A 248 28.60 -16.96 -2.74
CA ASN A 248 29.48 -17.95 -2.10
C ASN A 248 28.72 -19.28 -1.95
N GLY A 249 28.38 -19.89 -3.09
CA GLY A 249 27.67 -21.17 -3.15
C GLY A 249 26.19 -21.04 -2.78
N LYS A 250 25.86 -21.18 -1.49
CA LYS A 250 24.47 -21.11 -0.99
C LYS A 250 24.05 -19.73 -0.51
N VAL A 251 25.01 -18.87 -0.19
CA VAL A 251 24.76 -17.53 0.33
C VAL A 251 25.00 -16.51 -0.77
N TYR A 252 24.04 -15.61 -0.92
CA TYR A 252 24.10 -14.46 -1.81
C TYR A 252 24.21 -13.21 -0.96
N THR A 253 25.06 -12.27 -1.36
CA THR A 253 25.28 -11.02 -0.64
C THR A 253 25.15 -9.87 -1.61
N ILE A 254 24.25 -8.94 -1.31
CA ILE A 254 24.18 -7.64 -1.97
C ILE A 254 24.94 -6.64 -1.09
N ASP A 255 25.79 -5.84 -1.72
CA ASP A 255 26.66 -4.85 -1.10
C ASP A 255 26.49 -3.53 -1.87
N ILE A 256 25.64 -2.64 -1.35
CA ILE A 256 25.31 -1.35 -1.97
C ILE A 256 26.07 -0.26 -1.23
N HIS A 257 26.92 0.47 -1.95
CA HIS A 257 27.57 1.66 -1.42
C HIS A 257 26.67 2.88 -1.58
N GLU A 258 26.80 3.81 -0.66
CA GLU A 258 26.05 5.06 -0.64
C GLU A 258 26.17 5.86 -1.94
N ASP A 259 27.38 6.02 -2.47
CA ASP A 259 27.64 6.74 -3.73
C ASP A 259 26.93 6.08 -4.93
N ASP A 260 26.92 4.75 -4.96
CA ASP A 260 26.28 3.98 -6.00
C ASP A 260 24.75 4.13 -5.93
N LEU A 261 24.17 4.07 -4.73
CA LEU A 261 22.73 4.28 -4.51
C LEU A 261 22.32 5.69 -4.91
N ASN A 262 23.04 6.72 -4.46
CA ASN A 262 22.72 8.10 -4.81
C ASN A 262 22.84 8.37 -6.31
N THR A 263 23.83 7.76 -6.98
CA THR A 263 23.97 7.86 -8.43
C THR A 263 22.80 7.19 -9.16
N PHE A 264 22.38 6.02 -8.70
CA PHE A 264 21.19 5.33 -9.19
C PHE A 264 19.93 6.18 -9.03
N LEU A 265 19.65 6.67 -7.82
CA LEU A 265 18.45 7.47 -7.55
C LEU A 265 18.39 8.73 -8.42
N ARG A 266 19.52 9.45 -8.58
CA ARG A 266 19.60 10.61 -9.49
C ARG A 266 19.37 10.26 -10.96
N SER A 267 19.63 9.02 -11.37
CA SER A 267 19.35 8.56 -12.72
C SER A 267 17.88 8.19 -12.94
N GLU A 268 17.15 7.87 -11.87
CA GLU A 268 15.73 7.54 -11.91
C GLU A 268 14.86 8.80 -11.90
N ASP A 269 15.19 9.81 -11.09
CA ASP A 269 14.43 11.06 -11.02
C ASP A 269 15.31 12.27 -10.65
N GLU A 270 15.07 13.40 -11.32
CA GLU A 270 15.80 14.66 -11.08
C GLU A 270 15.58 15.23 -9.67
N ILE A 271 14.50 14.83 -8.98
CA ILE A 271 14.21 15.22 -7.60
C ILE A 271 15.34 14.80 -6.65
N PHE A 272 16.07 13.72 -6.97
CA PHE A 272 17.18 13.24 -6.15
C PHE A 272 18.49 14.02 -6.36
N ASN A 273 18.51 15.07 -7.18
CA ASN A 273 19.66 15.95 -7.30
C ASN A 273 19.85 16.87 -6.08
N SER A 274 18.76 17.18 -5.37
CA SER A 274 18.75 17.99 -4.14
C SER A 274 18.70 17.15 -2.86
N PHE A 275 18.69 15.83 -2.99
CA PHE A 275 18.62 14.88 -1.88
C PHE A 275 19.81 13.91 -1.89
N ALA A 276 20.21 13.47 -0.71
CA ALA A 276 21.22 12.46 -0.51
C ALA A 276 20.74 11.43 0.50
N PHE A 277 21.05 10.17 0.20
CA PHE A 277 20.85 9.02 1.07
C PHE A 277 22.17 8.72 1.77
N HIS A 278 22.09 8.45 3.06
CA HIS A 278 23.21 8.12 3.92
C HIS A 278 22.95 6.84 4.70
N PHE A 279 23.96 6.00 4.83
CA PHE A 279 23.93 4.79 5.64
C PHE A 279 24.78 4.98 6.89
N ASP A 280 24.15 4.90 8.07
CA ASP A 280 24.82 5.11 9.36
C ASP A 280 24.24 4.21 10.44
N ASP A 281 25.09 3.40 11.07
CA ASP A 281 24.80 2.55 12.25
C ASP A 281 23.40 1.91 12.27
N GLY A 282 23.10 1.06 11.27
CA GLY A 282 21.81 0.37 11.17
C GLY A 282 20.65 1.23 10.62
N LYS A 283 20.89 2.50 10.33
CA LYS A 283 19.89 3.46 9.81
C LYS A 283 20.17 3.82 8.36
N VAL A 284 19.11 4.32 7.74
CA VAL A 284 19.10 4.93 6.42
C VAL A 284 18.49 6.30 6.58
N ILE A 285 19.24 7.33 6.18
CA ILE A 285 18.85 8.72 6.31
C ILE A 285 18.80 9.33 4.92
N ALA A 286 17.63 9.71 4.46
CA ALA A 286 17.46 10.53 3.26
C ALA A 286 17.25 11.97 3.69
N SER A 287 18.08 12.91 3.23
CA SER A 287 17.91 14.32 3.56
C SER A 287 18.26 15.22 2.38
N GLY A 288 17.61 16.38 2.31
CA GLY A 288 17.82 17.33 1.23
C GLY A 288 16.99 18.59 1.36
N GLU A 289 17.37 19.58 0.57
CA GLU A 289 16.72 20.88 0.52
C GLU A 289 16.50 21.31 -0.93
N SER A 290 15.26 21.70 -1.25
CA SER A 290 14.88 22.19 -2.57
C SER A 290 14.03 23.45 -2.43
N GLY A 291 14.61 24.60 -2.76
CA GLY A 291 13.95 25.89 -2.59
C GLY A 291 13.70 26.19 -1.11
N ASN A 292 12.44 26.22 -0.70
CA ASN A 292 11.99 26.47 0.67
C ASN A 292 11.56 25.19 1.42
N LEU A 293 11.80 24.02 0.81
CA LEU A 293 11.45 22.71 1.35
C LEU A 293 12.71 22.02 1.86
N SER A 294 12.67 21.61 3.12
CA SER A 294 13.66 20.75 3.76
C SER A 294 12.97 19.48 4.23
N LEU A 295 13.49 18.33 3.82
CA LEU A 295 12.91 17.03 4.17
C LEU A 295 14.02 16.10 4.67
N LEU A 296 13.76 15.45 5.79
CA LEU A 296 14.61 14.41 6.36
C LEU A 296 13.74 13.19 6.67
N ILE A 297 14.14 12.05 6.14
CA ILE A 297 13.54 10.74 6.38
C ILE A 297 14.62 9.88 7.02
N GLU A 298 14.36 9.37 8.21
CA GLU A 298 15.21 8.40 8.88
C GLU A 298 14.42 7.11 9.06
N GLY A 299 15.04 5.98 8.78
CA GLY A 299 14.43 4.69 8.94
C GLY A 299 15.45 3.57 9.01
N LYS A 300 14.93 2.35 9.01
CA LYS A 300 15.75 1.14 9.08
C LYS A 300 15.16 0.04 8.20
N TYR A 301 16.03 -0.83 7.72
CA TYR A 301 15.61 -2.04 7.02
C TYR A 301 15.47 -3.20 7.99
N THR A 302 14.40 -3.98 7.86
CA THR A 302 14.15 -5.20 8.64
C THR A 302 13.73 -6.34 7.72
N VAL A 303 14.07 -7.58 8.08
CA VAL A 303 13.62 -8.76 7.31
C VAL A 303 12.27 -9.20 7.83
N ILE A 304 11.28 -9.25 6.95
CA ILE A 304 9.97 -9.85 7.20
C ILE A 304 9.84 -11.15 6.41
N ASN A 305 9.12 -12.13 6.95
CA ASN A 305 8.93 -13.44 6.32
C ASN A 305 7.48 -13.70 5.87
N GLU A 306 6.52 -13.01 6.48
CA GLU A 306 5.09 -13.16 6.18
C GLU A 306 4.48 -11.78 5.88
N PRO A 307 3.51 -11.68 4.95
CA PRO A 307 2.99 -12.75 4.09
C PRO A 307 3.96 -13.18 2.97
N GLU A 308 4.94 -12.35 2.65
CA GLU A 308 6.01 -12.63 1.69
C GLU A 308 7.36 -12.18 2.27
N ASN A 309 8.43 -12.92 1.97
CA ASN A 309 9.76 -12.55 2.42
C ASN A 309 10.24 -11.27 1.71
N ALA A 310 10.50 -10.23 2.50
CA ALA A 310 10.93 -8.93 2.01
C ALA A 310 11.87 -8.26 3.01
N ILE A 311 12.62 -7.28 2.51
CA ILE A 311 13.39 -6.35 3.32
C ILE A 311 12.54 -5.09 3.41
N MET A 312 11.85 -4.97 4.53
CA MET A 312 10.89 -3.90 4.77
C MET A 312 11.61 -2.65 5.25
N PHE A 313 11.32 -1.52 4.62
CA PHE A 313 11.76 -0.22 5.11
C PHE A 313 10.75 0.32 6.12
N GLU A 314 11.19 0.53 7.35
CA GLU A 314 10.38 1.15 8.40
C GLU A 314 10.85 2.59 8.60
N VAL A 315 9.93 3.54 8.46
CA VAL A 315 10.22 4.95 8.73
C VAL A 315 10.22 5.14 10.25
N ASP A 316 11.34 5.59 10.81
CA ASP A 316 11.54 5.87 12.24
C ASP A 316 11.37 7.36 12.56
N LYS A 317 11.72 8.25 11.64
CA LYS A 317 11.53 9.69 11.80
C LYS A 317 11.28 10.37 10.46
N LEU A 318 10.41 11.38 10.46
CA LEU A 318 10.13 12.19 9.29
C LEU A 318 10.06 13.64 9.72
N VAL A 319 10.92 14.49 9.18
CA VAL A 319 10.98 15.92 9.50
C VAL A 319 10.78 16.72 8.23
N PHE A 320 9.80 17.62 8.26
CA PHE A 320 9.48 18.52 7.17
C PHE A 320 9.61 19.97 7.66
N ASN A 321 10.47 20.76 7.01
CA ASN A 321 10.71 22.16 7.36
C ASN A 321 11.01 22.38 8.86
N ARG A 322 11.86 21.51 9.43
CA ARG A 322 12.24 21.45 10.85
C ARG A 322 11.16 20.92 11.81
N LEU A 323 9.97 20.57 11.33
CA LEU A 323 8.88 20.03 12.15
C LEU A 323 8.84 18.50 12.01
N GLU A 324 8.85 17.80 13.14
CA GLU A 324 8.66 16.36 13.14
C GLU A 324 7.21 16.01 12.83
N LEU A 325 7.00 15.19 11.80
CA LEU A 325 5.69 14.76 11.37
C LEU A 325 5.18 13.61 12.25
N PRO A 326 3.86 13.55 12.50
CA PRO A 326 3.29 12.55 13.39
C PRO A 326 3.42 11.13 12.83
N ASP A 327 3.36 10.16 13.72
CA ASP A 327 3.37 8.72 13.41
C ASP A 327 2.26 8.30 12.44
N THR A 328 1.08 8.93 12.51
CA THR A 328 -0.04 8.68 11.58
C THR A 328 0.34 9.02 10.14
N THR A 329 0.98 10.17 9.90
CA THR A 329 1.48 10.56 8.57
C THR A 329 2.57 9.61 8.09
N ARG A 330 3.55 9.27 8.95
CA ARG A 330 4.65 8.34 8.60
C ARG A 330 4.10 7.00 8.17
N LYS A 331 3.17 6.45 8.95
CA LYS A 331 2.53 5.17 8.65
C LYS A 331 1.70 5.23 7.37
N ALA A 332 0.91 6.29 7.18
CA ALA A 332 0.12 6.47 5.97
C ALA A 332 0.99 6.51 4.70
N LEU A 333 2.15 7.20 4.76
CA LEU A 333 3.09 7.25 3.65
C LEU A 333 3.76 5.89 3.39
N GLN A 334 4.13 5.16 4.44
CA GLN A 334 4.71 3.83 4.32
C GLN A 334 3.72 2.80 3.74
N ASP A 335 2.43 2.91 4.10
CA ASP A 335 1.37 2.05 3.57
C ASP A 335 1.00 2.42 2.12
N GLU A 336 1.13 3.69 1.72
CA GLU A 336 0.80 4.19 0.38
C GLU A 336 1.92 3.95 -0.63
N PHE A 337 3.18 4.00 -0.22
CA PHE A 337 4.35 3.90 -1.09
C PHE A 337 5.24 2.73 -0.69
N ASP A 338 5.25 1.68 -1.53
CA ASP A 338 6.05 0.48 -1.28
C ASP A 338 7.54 0.76 -1.50
N MET A 339 8.29 0.86 -0.40
CA MET A 339 9.75 1.02 -0.39
C MET A 339 10.46 -0.28 -0.03
N ASN A 340 9.74 -1.41 -0.03
CA ASN A 340 10.30 -2.69 0.34
C ASN A 340 11.12 -3.26 -0.81
N PHE A 341 12.14 -4.05 -0.45
CA PHE A 341 12.91 -4.81 -1.41
C PHE A 341 12.55 -6.29 -1.33
N TYR A 342 12.17 -6.87 -2.48
CA TYR A 342 11.74 -8.26 -2.56
C TYR A 342 12.82 -9.12 -3.22
N PRO A 343 13.55 -9.97 -2.45
CA PRO A 343 14.58 -10.86 -2.99
C PRO A 343 14.11 -11.72 -4.16
N LYS A 344 12.82 -12.11 -4.17
CA LYS A 344 12.21 -12.91 -5.24
C LYS A 344 12.14 -12.19 -6.58
N GLN A 345 12.14 -10.85 -6.59
CA GLN A 345 12.22 -10.05 -7.82
C GLN A 345 13.62 -10.12 -8.45
N LEU A 346 14.68 -10.31 -7.66
CA LEU A 346 16.00 -10.61 -8.21
C LEU A 346 16.01 -12.02 -8.79
N VAL A 347 15.70 -13.00 -7.96
CA VAL A 347 15.69 -14.42 -8.33
C VAL A 347 14.64 -15.14 -7.48
N SER A 348 13.72 -15.85 -8.12
CA SER A 348 12.51 -16.39 -7.49
C SER A 348 12.74 -17.35 -6.31
N PHE A 349 13.93 -17.95 -6.21
CA PHE A 349 14.31 -18.89 -5.16
C PHE A 349 15.15 -18.25 -4.06
N LEU A 350 15.28 -16.92 -4.00
CA LEU A 350 16.01 -16.24 -2.93
C LEU A 350 15.07 -15.76 -1.83
N LYS A 351 15.55 -15.85 -0.59
CA LYS A 351 14.97 -15.19 0.57
C LYS A 351 16.03 -14.40 1.32
N ALA A 352 15.68 -13.21 1.80
CA ALA A 352 16.50 -12.42 2.71
C ALA A 352 16.52 -13.09 4.08
N THR A 353 17.72 -13.16 4.65
CA THR A 353 17.96 -13.71 6.00
C THR A 353 18.48 -12.65 6.95
N GLU A 354 19.21 -11.66 6.44
CA GLU A 354 19.82 -10.60 7.24
C GLU A 354 19.94 -9.33 6.41
N VAL A 355 19.75 -8.19 7.06
CA VAL A 355 20.08 -6.87 6.54
C VAL A 355 20.85 -6.10 7.61
N ALA A 356 21.91 -5.43 7.19
CA ALA A 356 22.74 -4.60 8.04
C ALA A 356 23.16 -3.34 7.28
N SER A 357 23.13 -2.21 7.97
CA SER A 357 23.66 -0.93 7.48
C SER A 357 24.87 -0.58 8.35
N ASP A 358 26.00 -0.27 7.72
CA ASP A 358 27.26 0.18 8.33
C ASP A 358 27.72 1.44 7.57
N ASP A 359 28.71 2.18 8.08
CA ASP A 359 29.16 3.46 7.49
C ASP A 359 29.29 3.37 5.95
N GLN A 360 28.42 4.11 5.25
CA GLN A 360 28.28 4.22 3.79
C GLN A 360 27.89 2.94 3.04
N ARG A 361 27.45 1.87 3.72
CA ARG A 361 27.14 0.59 3.06
C ARG A 361 25.91 -0.11 3.63
N LEU A 362 25.05 -0.59 2.72
CA LEU A 362 23.96 -1.49 3.02
C LEU A 362 24.30 -2.90 2.53
N VAL A 363 24.33 -3.85 3.46
CA VAL A 363 24.65 -5.26 3.21
C VAL A 363 23.41 -6.11 3.47
N VAL A 364 23.01 -6.86 2.46
CA VAL A 364 21.90 -7.81 2.53
C VAL A 364 22.42 -9.21 2.27
N LYS A 365 22.10 -10.14 3.17
CA LYS A 365 22.38 -11.57 2.98
C LYS A 365 21.09 -12.30 2.63
N MET A 366 21.20 -13.18 1.65
CA MET A 366 20.11 -14.00 1.15
C MET A 366 20.57 -15.44 0.99
N GLU A 367 19.61 -16.36 1.07
CA GLU A 367 19.82 -17.79 0.88
C GLU A 367 18.77 -18.37 -0.06
N LEU A 368 19.01 -19.62 -0.48
CA LEU A 368 18.03 -20.38 -1.25
C LEU A 368 16.80 -20.69 -0.39
N ASP A 369 15.63 -20.32 -0.92
CA ASP A 369 14.30 -20.72 -0.46
C ASP A 369 14.03 -22.13 -1.04
N LEU A 370 14.29 -23.16 -0.22
CA LEU A 370 14.19 -24.58 -0.59
C LEU A 370 12.84 -25.19 -0.23
#